data_AF-F6Y7Z8-F1
#
_entry.id   AF-F6Y7Z8-F1
#
_cell.length_a   1.000
_cell.length_b   1.000
_cell.length_c   1.000
_cell.angle_alpha   90.00
_cell.angle_beta   90.00
_cell.angle_gamma   90.00
#
_symmetry.space_group_name_H-M   'P 1'
#
loop_
_entity.id
_entity.type
_entity.pdbx_description
1 polymer ?
#
loop_
_entity_poly.entity_id
_entity_poly.type
_entity_poly.pdbx_seq_one_letter_code
_entity_poly.pdbx_strand_id
1 'polypeptide(L)'
;MELPGKEKAVICRGKHRLIESPSKAPHIMGSSWKVLLIAASILSCWIQSTSAQGNPVRIVPIPPYGTVGSNVLLTILGFTEKGSTYTWYRKTREASNQIASYSLRTRVQTPEDSREKILPDGALLIPNLSLSDASIYILKITIYSVGVGVYEVITQLRVYEKLARPNITANSIKVRENESLVFTCSTENERANIVWFFNNQPLPLTERTDTSENNQTLTIKSVRREDAGIYQCEAWNPIDARRSNPFSLMVNYGPDTIKIFQSPESEKIEVQFNNSLTLECQAPSNPPVHYEWHAHDSSELIHSGSTYTIPHASWEHSGKYTCWARNNVTKLSLSKNITIKVIDKYLGGRKGSSLSAGAIIGIVIGELVGIVLIGALIYFLFIRKTGRFSKHHLLEKKHSA
;
A
#
# COMPACT_ATOMS: atom_id res chain seq x y z
N MET A 1 -15.88 8.21 -63.91
CA MET A 1 -16.81 9.34 -63.78
C MET A 1 -17.41 9.25 -62.38
N GLU A 2 -17.02 10.20 -61.53
CA GLU A 2 -17.60 10.66 -60.24
C GLU A 2 -18.05 9.68 -59.12
N LEU A 3 -17.44 9.87 -57.95
CA LEU A 3 -17.97 9.65 -56.60
C LEU A 3 -18.77 10.92 -56.14
N PRO A 4 -19.25 11.03 -54.87
CA PRO A 4 -20.44 10.48 -54.22
C PRO A 4 -21.40 11.59 -53.69
N GLY A 5 -22.57 11.26 -53.11
CA GLY A 5 -23.53 12.27 -52.59
C GLY A 5 -24.34 11.83 -51.37
N LYS A 6 -24.24 12.64 -50.29
CA LYS A 6 -24.78 12.49 -48.93
C LYS A 6 -26.29 12.76 -48.83
N GLU A 7 -26.97 12.03 -47.93
CA GLU A 7 -28.32 12.37 -47.45
C GLU A 7 -28.26 13.23 -46.17
N LYS A 8 -29.14 14.23 -46.08
CA LYS A 8 -29.13 15.32 -45.09
C LYS A 8 -30.04 15.02 -43.88
N ALA A 9 -29.60 15.48 -42.70
CA ALA A 9 -30.40 15.56 -41.48
C ALA A 9 -31.46 16.67 -41.55
N VAL A 10 -32.63 16.45 -40.96
CA VAL A 10 -33.68 17.45 -40.73
C VAL A 10 -33.83 17.69 -39.22
N ILE A 11 -33.64 18.96 -38.83
CA ILE A 11 -33.78 19.49 -37.47
C ILE A 11 -35.08 20.30 -37.41
N CYS A 12 -35.96 20.04 -36.44
CA CYS A 12 -37.09 20.90 -36.15
C CYS A 12 -36.84 21.73 -34.87
N ARG A 13 -36.86 23.06 -35.02
CA ARG A 13 -36.82 24.07 -33.95
C ARG A 13 -38.22 24.31 -33.36
N GLY A 14 -38.30 24.55 -32.05
CA GLY A 14 -39.45 25.13 -31.34
C GLY A 14 -39.01 26.21 -30.36
N LYS A 15 -39.77 27.31 -30.28
CA LYS A 15 -39.41 28.67 -29.83
C LYS A 15 -39.33 28.86 -28.30
N HIS A 16 -38.40 29.73 -27.87
CA HIS A 16 -38.37 30.35 -26.54
C HIS A 16 -39.30 31.58 -26.45
N ARG A 17 -39.96 31.76 -25.30
CA ARG A 17 -40.48 33.05 -24.84
C ARG A 17 -40.08 33.25 -23.37
N LEU A 18 -39.43 34.38 -23.08
CA LEU A 18 -38.96 34.83 -21.77
C LEU A 18 -40.10 35.52 -21.01
N ILE A 19 -40.18 35.32 -19.68
CA ILE A 19 -40.86 36.22 -18.73
C ILE A 19 -40.00 36.34 -17.45
N GLU A 20 -39.97 37.55 -16.92
CA GLU A 20 -39.07 38.20 -15.96
C GLU A 20 -39.17 37.73 -14.49
N SER A 21 -38.12 38.05 -13.72
CA SER A 21 -38.01 38.00 -12.26
C SER A 21 -38.65 39.22 -11.57
N PRO A 22 -39.05 39.13 -10.27
CA PRO A 22 -38.31 39.92 -9.27
C PRO A 22 -38.20 39.34 -7.82
N SER A 23 -37.00 39.53 -7.26
CA SER A 23 -36.54 39.90 -5.89
C SER A 23 -37.25 39.54 -4.56
N LYS A 24 -36.35 39.29 -3.56
CA LYS A 24 -36.38 39.53 -2.08
C LYS A 24 -36.80 38.40 -1.10
N ALA A 25 -35.84 38.05 -0.24
CA ALA A 25 -35.93 37.27 1.02
C ALA A 25 -36.56 38.13 2.18
N PRO A 26 -36.85 37.67 3.43
CA PRO A 26 -36.21 36.57 4.21
C PRO A 26 -37.06 35.81 5.30
N HIS A 27 -36.40 34.86 6.01
CA HIS A 27 -36.57 34.41 7.42
C HIS A 27 -37.60 33.32 7.89
N ILE A 28 -37.03 32.31 8.60
CA ILE A 28 -37.46 31.62 9.85
C ILE A 28 -38.36 30.35 9.80
N MET A 29 -37.71 29.22 10.15
CA MET A 29 -38.08 28.11 11.06
C MET A 29 -39.44 27.39 10.96
N GLY A 30 -39.41 26.05 10.82
CA GLY A 30 -40.56 25.19 11.15
C GLY A 30 -40.53 23.82 10.49
N SER A 31 -40.42 22.77 11.31
CA SER A 31 -40.31 21.37 10.93
C SER A 31 -41.59 20.75 10.33
N SER A 32 -41.36 19.73 9.48
CA SER A 32 -42.15 18.50 9.37
C SER A 32 -43.46 18.55 8.57
N TRP A 33 -43.70 17.47 7.80
CA TRP A 33 -44.92 17.09 7.07
C TRP A 33 -45.08 17.52 5.60
N LYS A 34 -44.08 17.33 4.72
CA LYS A 34 -44.31 17.21 3.25
C LYS A 34 -43.29 16.32 2.51
N VAL A 35 -43.11 15.06 2.93
CA VAL A 35 -42.34 14.07 2.16
C VAL A 35 -43.21 12.87 1.70
N LEU A 36 -44.54 12.94 1.85
CA LEU A 36 -45.42 11.80 1.57
C LEU A 36 -46.29 11.91 0.30
N LEU A 37 -45.93 12.77 -0.67
CA LEU A 37 -46.66 12.85 -1.95
C LEU A 37 -45.75 13.04 -3.18
N ILE A 38 -44.71 12.20 -3.29
CA ILE A 38 -44.14 11.82 -4.59
C ILE A 38 -43.98 10.29 -4.60
N ALA A 39 -45.09 9.60 -4.42
CA ALA A 39 -45.20 8.16 -4.59
C ALA A 39 -46.50 7.82 -5.35
N ALA A 40 -46.77 8.51 -6.46
CA ALA A 40 -47.87 8.17 -7.36
C ALA A 40 -47.81 8.92 -8.70
N SER A 41 -46.68 8.88 -9.44
CA SER A 41 -46.63 9.39 -10.83
C SER A 41 -45.47 8.81 -11.67
N ILE A 42 -45.09 7.55 -11.45
CA ILE A 42 -44.22 6.78 -12.38
C ILE A 42 -44.73 5.34 -12.53
N LEU A 43 -46.06 5.14 -12.45
CA LEU A 43 -46.70 3.82 -12.57
C LEU A 43 -47.67 3.74 -13.76
N SER A 44 -47.54 4.65 -14.73
CA SER A 44 -48.41 4.66 -15.93
C SER A 44 -47.65 4.88 -17.24
N CYS A 45 -46.38 4.47 -17.29
CA CYS A 45 -45.67 4.26 -18.55
C CYS A 45 -44.64 3.17 -18.30
N TRP A 46 -44.56 2.15 -19.16
CA TRP A 46 -43.77 0.91 -19.04
C TRP A 46 -44.42 -0.32 -18.41
N ILE A 47 -45.74 -0.44 -18.50
CA ILE A 47 -46.33 -1.77 -18.68
C ILE A 47 -47.09 -1.70 -20.00
N GLN A 48 -46.34 -1.79 -21.10
CA GLN A 48 -46.92 -2.42 -22.28
C GLN A 48 -47.33 -3.80 -21.84
N SER A 49 -48.62 -4.10 -21.98
CA SER A 49 -49.18 -5.43 -21.93
C SER A 49 -48.21 -6.35 -22.65
N THR A 50 -47.53 -7.22 -21.93
CA THR A 50 -46.90 -8.40 -22.50
C THR A 50 -48.04 -9.19 -23.10
N SER A 51 -48.30 -8.92 -24.38
CA SER A 51 -49.03 -9.82 -25.25
C SER A 51 -48.45 -11.21 -25.02
N ALA A 52 -49.33 -12.21 -24.97
CA ALA A 52 -48.95 -13.60 -24.95
C ALA A 52 -48.10 -13.92 -26.20
N GLN A 53 -46.81 -13.63 -26.13
CA GLN A 53 -45.81 -14.03 -27.09
C GLN A 53 -45.12 -15.22 -26.45
N GLY A 54 -45.35 -16.42 -26.99
CA GLY A 54 -44.63 -17.61 -26.57
C GLY A 54 -43.12 -17.35 -26.53
N ASN A 55 -42.39 -18.06 -25.66
CA ASN A 55 -40.95 -17.89 -25.49
C ASN A 55 -40.24 -17.85 -26.88
N PRO A 56 -39.42 -16.82 -27.16
CA PRO A 56 -38.78 -16.70 -28.46
C PRO A 56 -37.86 -17.90 -28.71
N VAL A 57 -37.89 -18.40 -29.95
CA VAL A 57 -37.03 -19.51 -30.38
C VAL A 57 -35.58 -19.08 -30.31
N ARG A 58 -34.75 -19.86 -29.62
CA ARG A 58 -33.32 -19.58 -29.45
C ARG A 58 -32.50 -20.86 -29.48
N ILE A 59 -31.23 -20.73 -29.82
CA ILE A 59 -30.27 -21.84 -29.74
C ILE A 59 -29.37 -21.61 -28.52
N VAL A 60 -29.27 -22.63 -27.67
CA VAL A 60 -28.41 -22.63 -26.48
C VAL A 60 -27.35 -23.73 -26.61
N PRO A 61 -26.05 -23.37 -26.61
CA PRO A 61 -24.98 -24.36 -26.50
C PRO A 61 -25.01 -25.07 -25.15
N ILE A 62 -24.84 -26.39 -25.16
CA ILE A 62 -24.71 -27.21 -23.95
C ILE A 62 -23.41 -28.05 -24.08
N PRO A 63 -22.38 -27.80 -23.26
CA PRO A 63 -22.25 -26.71 -22.28
C PRO A 63 -22.26 -25.30 -22.93
N PRO A 64 -22.49 -24.21 -22.16
CA PRO A 64 -22.59 -22.84 -22.69
C PRO A 64 -21.32 -22.36 -23.39
N TYR A 65 -20.16 -22.94 -23.04
CA TYR A 65 -18.88 -22.68 -23.67
C TYR A 65 -18.24 -24.01 -24.09
N GLY A 66 -17.76 -24.08 -25.33
CA GLY A 66 -17.04 -25.24 -25.83
C GLY A 66 -15.63 -25.33 -25.25
N THR A 67 -15.17 -26.55 -24.95
CA THR A 67 -13.78 -26.82 -24.60
C THR A 67 -13.11 -27.58 -25.74
N VAL A 68 -11.89 -27.22 -26.13
CA VAL A 68 -11.14 -27.95 -27.16
C VAL A 68 -11.03 -29.45 -26.80
N GLY A 69 -11.27 -30.32 -27.78
CA GLY A 69 -11.30 -31.77 -27.62
C GLY A 69 -12.63 -32.35 -27.09
N SER A 70 -13.54 -31.51 -26.60
CA SER A 70 -14.85 -31.94 -26.09
C SER A 70 -15.95 -31.84 -27.15
N ASN A 71 -17.18 -32.23 -26.80
CA ASN A 71 -18.35 -32.13 -27.67
C ASN A 71 -19.28 -31.02 -27.15
N VAL A 72 -20.00 -30.36 -28.05
CA VAL A 72 -21.08 -29.42 -27.70
C VAL A 72 -22.35 -29.75 -28.47
N LEU A 73 -23.49 -29.58 -27.81
CA LEU A 73 -24.81 -29.71 -28.41
C LEU A 73 -25.46 -28.34 -28.51
N LEU A 74 -25.77 -27.89 -29.72
CA LEU A 74 -26.55 -26.67 -29.96
C LEU A 74 -28.04 -27.03 -29.91
N THR A 75 -28.67 -26.75 -28.77
CA THR A 75 -30.06 -27.16 -28.49
C THR A 75 -31.04 -26.04 -28.84
N ILE A 76 -32.19 -26.38 -29.42
CA ILE A 76 -33.24 -25.43 -29.77
C ILE A 76 -34.23 -25.33 -28.61
N LEU A 77 -34.49 -24.12 -28.12
CA LEU A 77 -35.46 -23.86 -27.05
C LEU A 77 -36.56 -22.93 -27.56
N GLY A 78 -37.77 -23.09 -27.03
CA GLY A 78 -38.92 -22.24 -27.38
C GLY A 78 -39.61 -22.60 -28.69
N PHE A 79 -39.13 -23.64 -29.40
CA PHE A 79 -39.79 -24.15 -30.59
C PHE A 79 -40.72 -25.31 -30.21
N THR A 80 -42.03 -25.08 -30.28
CA THR A 80 -43.06 -26.05 -29.86
C THR A 80 -43.62 -26.87 -31.02
N GLU A 81 -43.41 -26.42 -32.25
CA GLU A 81 -43.79 -27.15 -33.46
C GLU A 81 -42.71 -28.18 -33.86
N LYS A 82 -43.02 -29.07 -34.79
CA LYS A 82 -42.03 -29.97 -35.39
C LYS A 82 -41.65 -29.45 -36.78
N GLY A 83 -40.36 -29.22 -36.99
CA GLY A 83 -39.84 -28.89 -38.31
C GLY A 83 -40.09 -30.06 -39.27
N SER A 84 -40.16 -29.81 -40.58
CA SER A 84 -40.04 -30.87 -41.57
C SER A 84 -38.57 -31.10 -41.96
N THR A 85 -37.80 -30.01 -41.99
CA THR A 85 -36.37 -30.00 -42.29
C THR A 85 -35.65 -29.03 -41.36
N TYR A 86 -34.48 -29.44 -40.87
CA TYR A 86 -33.55 -28.58 -40.12
C TYR A 86 -32.25 -28.45 -40.90
N THR A 87 -31.84 -27.23 -41.24
CA THR A 87 -30.60 -26.97 -41.98
C THR A 87 -29.71 -26.04 -41.17
N TRP A 88 -28.48 -26.47 -40.94
CA TRP A 88 -27.48 -25.70 -40.20
C TRP A 88 -26.44 -25.10 -41.14
N TYR A 89 -26.04 -23.87 -40.87
CA TYR A 89 -25.00 -23.14 -41.58
C TYR A 89 -23.98 -22.56 -40.58
N ARG A 90 -22.75 -22.35 -41.06
CA ARG A 90 -21.65 -21.74 -40.31
C ARG A 90 -21.25 -20.42 -40.96
N LYS A 91 -21.04 -19.36 -40.17
CA LYS A 91 -20.73 -17.98 -40.62
C LYS A 91 -21.87 -17.29 -41.37
N THR A 92 -22.27 -17.78 -42.56
CA THR A 92 -23.30 -17.17 -43.42
C THR A 92 -24.29 -18.21 -43.95
N ARG A 93 -25.38 -17.76 -44.58
CA ARG A 93 -26.43 -18.61 -45.18
C ARG A 93 -26.10 -19.08 -46.61
N GLU A 94 -24.87 -18.89 -47.07
CA GLU A 94 -24.45 -19.36 -48.39
C GLU A 94 -24.42 -20.89 -48.45
N ALA A 95 -24.68 -21.46 -49.61
CA ALA A 95 -24.64 -22.91 -49.80
C ALA A 95 -23.27 -23.52 -49.49
N SER A 96 -22.18 -22.78 -49.74
CA SER A 96 -20.80 -23.14 -49.40
C SER A 96 -20.55 -23.27 -47.89
N ASN A 97 -21.40 -22.63 -47.08
CA ASN A 97 -21.33 -22.57 -45.62
C ASN A 97 -22.36 -23.48 -44.94
N GLN A 98 -23.13 -24.25 -45.71
CA GLN A 98 -24.06 -25.24 -45.19
C GLN A 98 -23.29 -26.39 -44.54
N ILE A 99 -23.59 -26.69 -43.28
CA ILE A 99 -23.00 -27.81 -42.54
C ILE A 99 -23.70 -29.10 -42.96
N ALA A 100 -25.01 -29.18 -42.70
CA ALA A 100 -25.84 -30.32 -43.02
C ALA A 100 -27.33 -29.94 -42.97
N SER A 101 -28.16 -30.76 -43.61
CA SER A 101 -29.62 -30.69 -43.53
C SER A 101 -30.18 -32.04 -43.12
N TYR A 102 -31.15 -32.06 -42.21
CA TYR A 102 -31.82 -33.26 -41.73
C TYR A 102 -33.32 -33.20 -42.04
N SER A 103 -33.84 -34.23 -42.71
CA SER A 103 -35.26 -34.36 -43.01
C SER A 103 -35.95 -35.32 -42.04
N LEU A 104 -36.99 -34.86 -41.36
CA LEU A 104 -37.78 -35.71 -40.46
C LEU A 104 -38.60 -36.77 -41.19
N ARG A 105 -38.90 -36.55 -42.48
CA ARG A 105 -39.65 -37.50 -43.31
C ARG A 105 -38.81 -38.72 -43.68
N THR A 106 -37.57 -38.50 -44.15
CA THR A 106 -36.66 -39.59 -44.55
C THR A 106 -35.79 -40.07 -43.40
N ARG A 107 -35.64 -39.27 -42.33
CA ARG A 107 -34.70 -39.48 -41.22
C ARG A 107 -33.24 -39.59 -41.67
N VAL A 108 -32.91 -38.87 -42.74
CA VAL A 108 -31.57 -38.84 -43.33
C VAL A 108 -30.98 -37.44 -43.20
N GLN A 109 -29.69 -37.38 -42.88
CA GLN A 109 -28.88 -36.17 -42.94
C GLN A 109 -28.12 -36.09 -44.28
N THR A 110 -28.03 -34.91 -44.86
CA THR A 110 -27.21 -34.64 -46.05
C THR A 110 -26.27 -33.45 -45.79
N PRO A 111 -24.94 -33.60 -45.94
CA PRO A 111 -24.21 -34.85 -46.21
C PRO A 111 -24.27 -35.85 -45.04
N GLU A 112 -24.25 -37.15 -45.34
CA GLU A 112 -24.35 -38.23 -44.34
C GLU A 112 -23.04 -38.39 -43.54
N ASP A 113 -21.91 -38.17 -44.21
CA ASP A 113 -20.54 -38.28 -43.71
C ASP A 113 -20.04 -37.04 -42.96
N SER A 114 -20.89 -36.01 -42.80
CA SER A 114 -20.54 -34.83 -42.01
C SER A 114 -20.15 -35.20 -40.58
N ARG A 115 -19.10 -34.57 -40.06
CA ARG A 115 -18.62 -34.73 -38.68
C ARG A 115 -19.71 -34.32 -37.69
N GLU A 116 -20.42 -33.24 -38.00
CA GLU A 116 -21.54 -32.75 -37.21
C GLU A 116 -22.78 -33.62 -37.45
N LYS A 117 -23.51 -33.91 -36.37
CA LYS A 117 -24.73 -34.73 -36.42
C LYS A 117 -25.93 -33.93 -35.96
N ILE A 118 -26.96 -33.88 -36.79
CA ILE A 118 -28.25 -33.26 -36.48
C ILE A 118 -29.14 -34.33 -35.87
N LEU A 119 -29.64 -34.07 -34.67
CA LEU A 119 -30.54 -34.97 -33.96
C LEU A 119 -31.99 -34.79 -34.44
N PRO A 120 -32.90 -35.76 -34.17
CA PRO A 120 -34.28 -35.69 -34.64
C PRO A 120 -35.09 -34.48 -34.14
N ASP A 121 -34.66 -33.85 -33.04
CA ASP A 121 -35.23 -32.62 -32.50
C ASP A 121 -34.68 -31.34 -33.16
N GLY A 122 -33.72 -31.49 -34.08
CA GLY A 122 -33.05 -30.41 -34.81
C GLY A 122 -31.76 -29.90 -34.16
N ALA A 123 -31.40 -30.40 -32.98
CA ALA A 123 -30.17 -29.99 -32.30
C ALA A 123 -28.92 -30.44 -33.08
N LEU A 124 -27.85 -29.62 -33.06
CA LEU A 124 -26.59 -29.92 -33.73
C LEU A 124 -25.53 -30.38 -32.74
N LEU A 125 -25.09 -31.63 -32.85
CA LEU A 125 -23.93 -32.17 -32.14
C LEU A 125 -22.66 -31.88 -32.94
N ILE A 126 -21.72 -31.17 -32.31
CA ILE A 126 -20.39 -30.91 -32.86
C ILE A 126 -19.36 -31.65 -31.98
N PRO A 127 -18.78 -32.76 -32.45
CA PRO A 127 -17.83 -33.53 -31.66
C PRO A 127 -16.38 -33.07 -31.83
N ASN A 128 -15.53 -33.30 -30.83
CA ASN A 128 -14.09 -33.01 -30.86
C ASN A 128 -13.79 -31.57 -31.33
N LEU A 129 -14.22 -30.61 -30.53
CA LEU A 129 -14.12 -29.19 -30.84
C LEU A 129 -12.68 -28.73 -31.05
N SER A 130 -12.49 -27.82 -32.00
CA SER A 130 -11.27 -27.03 -32.15
C SER A 130 -11.54 -25.53 -31.98
N LEU A 131 -10.49 -24.72 -31.86
CA LEU A 131 -10.64 -23.26 -31.84
C LEU A 131 -11.28 -22.71 -33.12
N SER A 132 -11.17 -23.40 -34.27
CA SER A 132 -11.80 -22.92 -35.50
C SER A 132 -13.32 -23.04 -35.42
N ASP A 133 -13.86 -24.01 -34.67
CA ASP A 133 -15.31 -24.23 -34.46
C ASP A 133 -16.02 -23.07 -33.76
N ALA A 134 -15.28 -22.15 -33.13
CA ALA A 134 -15.84 -20.90 -32.62
C ALA A 134 -16.34 -20.03 -33.78
N SER A 135 -17.65 -19.89 -33.92
CA SER A 135 -18.28 -19.19 -35.03
C SER A 135 -19.73 -18.81 -34.75
N ILE A 136 -20.33 -18.11 -35.71
CA ILE A 136 -21.77 -17.91 -35.77
C ILE A 136 -22.39 -19.13 -36.45
N TYR A 137 -23.41 -19.71 -35.83
CA TYR A 137 -24.19 -20.81 -36.37
C TYR A 137 -25.62 -20.34 -36.64
N ILE A 138 -26.15 -20.75 -37.78
CA ILE A 138 -27.48 -20.35 -38.25
C ILE A 138 -28.28 -21.63 -38.47
N LEU A 139 -29.43 -21.72 -37.82
CA LEU A 139 -30.41 -22.77 -38.04
C LEU A 139 -31.57 -22.21 -38.87
N LYS A 140 -31.87 -22.89 -39.96
CA LYS A 140 -33.09 -22.71 -40.74
C LYS A 140 -34.01 -23.90 -40.52
N ILE A 141 -35.21 -23.65 -40.00
CA ILE A 141 -36.26 -24.65 -39.81
C ILE A 141 -37.33 -24.44 -40.88
N THR A 142 -37.62 -25.45 -41.68
CA THR A 142 -38.70 -25.42 -42.67
C THR A 142 -39.83 -26.32 -42.23
N ILE A 143 -41.06 -25.80 -42.24
CA ILE A 143 -42.29 -26.54 -41.91
C ILE A 143 -43.14 -26.66 -43.18
N TYR A 144 -43.39 -27.87 -43.64
CA TYR A 144 -44.31 -28.15 -44.75
C TYR A 144 -45.70 -28.49 -44.19
N SER A 145 -46.42 -27.47 -43.75
CA SER A 145 -47.85 -27.56 -43.43
C SER A 145 -48.67 -26.77 -44.48
N VAL A 146 -49.95 -26.49 -44.22
CA VAL A 146 -50.86 -25.77 -45.14
C VAL A 146 -50.33 -24.37 -45.52
N GLY A 147 -49.30 -23.87 -44.84
CA GLY A 147 -48.39 -22.82 -45.31
C GLY A 147 -46.92 -23.25 -45.12
N VAL A 148 -46.01 -22.74 -45.97
CA VAL A 148 -44.56 -22.95 -45.78
C VAL A 148 -44.08 -21.97 -44.70
N GLY A 149 -43.92 -22.47 -43.47
CA GLY A 149 -43.29 -21.72 -42.39
C GLY A 149 -41.77 -21.87 -42.43
N VAL A 150 -41.04 -20.76 -42.35
CA VAL A 150 -39.56 -20.76 -42.28
C VAL A 150 -39.12 -19.97 -41.05
N TYR A 151 -38.35 -20.62 -40.17
CA TYR A 151 -37.80 -20.00 -38.96
C TYR A 151 -36.28 -19.87 -39.03
N GLU A 152 -35.87 -18.62 -38.88
CA GLU A 152 -34.51 -18.07 -38.76
C GLU A 152 -33.94 -18.02 -37.34
N VAL A 153 -32.94 -18.82 -36.95
CA VAL A 153 -32.34 -18.67 -35.61
C VAL A 153 -30.82 -18.64 -35.68
N ILE A 154 -30.19 -17.69 -34.98
CA ILE A 154 -28.72 -17.52 -34.95
C ILE A 154 -28.17 -17.69 -33.54
N THR A 155 -26.95 -18.18 -33.43
CA THR A 155 -26.20 -18.22 -32.16
C THR A 155 -24.71 -18.09 -32.41
N GLN A 156 -23.96 -17.71 -31.37
CA GLN A 156 -22.51 -17.67 -31.40
C GLN A 156 -21.96 -18.76 -30.47
N LEU A 157 -21.21 -19.71 -31.03
CA LEU A 157 -20.45 -20.67 -30.26
C LEU A 157 -19.07 -20.08 -29.93
N ARG A 158 -18.71 -20.10 -28.66
CA ARG A 158 -17.36 -19.74 -28.19
C ARG A 158 -16.66 -21.00 -27.71
N VAL A 159 -15.42 -21.18 -28.13
CA VAL A 159 -14.58 -22.34 -27.78
C VAL A 159 -13.30 -21.86 -27.12
N TYR A 160 -12.94 -22.48 -26.01
CA TYR A 160 -11.79 -22.15 -25.19
C TYR A 160 -10.91 -23.38 -24.98
N GLU A 161 -9.63 -23.13 -24.74
CA GLU A 161 -8.67 -24.13 -24.30
C GLU A 161 -8.57 -24.13 -22.77
N LYS A 162 -8.14 -25.27 -22.20
CA LYS A 162 -7.76 -25.30 -20.79
C LYS A 162 -6.52 -24.44 -20.58
N LEU A 163 -6.44 -23.81 -19.41
CA LEU A 163 -5.35 -22.88 -19.14
C LEU A 163 -4.13 -23.61 -18.58
N ALA A 164 -2.97 -23.26 -19.09
CA ALA A 164 -1.71 -23.56 -18.42
C ALA A 164 -1.55 -22.65 -17.19
N ARG A 165 -0.70 -23.07 -16.24
CA ARG A 165 -0.38 -22.23 -15.08
C ARG A 165 0.47 -21.04 -15.57
N PRO A 166 0.04 -19.79 -15.35
CA PRO A 166 0.85 -18.64 -15.74
C PRO A 166 2.10 -18.51 -14.86
N ASN A 167 3.10 -17.79 -15.36
CA ASN A 167 4.31 -17.46 -14.63
C ASN A 167 4.38 -15.95 -14.35
N ILE A 168 4.84 -15.58 -13.16
CA ILE A 168 5.03 -14.20 -12.76
C ILE A 168 6.54 -13.91 -12.67
N THR A 169 6.96 -12.83 -13.30
CA THR A 169 8.33 -12.32 -13.23
C THR A 169 8.33 -10.84 -12.89
N ALA A 170 9.41 -10.34 -12.30
CA ALA A 170 9.58 -8.92 -12.04
C ALA A 170 10.99 -8.46 -12.42
N ASN A 171 11.16 -7.15 -12.66
CA ASN A 171 12.48 -6.57 -12.91
C ASN A 171 13.39 -6.61 -11.66
N SER A 172 12.83 -6.68 -10.45
CA SER A 172 13.56 -6.92 -9.21
C SER A 172 12.72 -7.66 -8.18
N ILE A 173 13.37 -8.50 -7.36
CA ILE A 173 12.76 -9.17 -6.19
C ILE A 173 12.88 -8.27 -4.93
N LYS A 174 13.87 -7.37 -4.93
CA LYS A 174 14.14 -6.43 -3.84
C LYS A 174 14.25 -5.04 -4.43
N VAL A 175 13.21 -4.24 -4.27
CA VAL A 175 13.12 -2.89 -4.83
C VAL A 175 13.27 -1.87 -3.72
N ARG A 176 13.88 -0.72 -4.00
CA ARG A 176 13.96 0.35 -3.01
C ARG A 176 12.66 1.15 -3.00
N GLU A 177 12.30 1.67 -1.83
CA GLU A 177 11.22 2.66 -1.72
C GLU A 177 11.43 3.83 -2.69
N ASN A 178 10.33 4.29 -3.31
CA ASN A 178 10.23 5.30 -4.36
C ASN A 178 10.77 4.91 -5.75
N GLU A 179 11.34 3.73 -5.92
CA GLU A 179 11.67 3.22 -7.26
C GLU A 179 10.42 2.65 -7.97
N SER A 180 10.56 2.40 -9.27
CA SER A 180 9.53 1.77 -10.10
C SER A 180 9.76 0.26 -10.17
N LEU A 181 8.68 -0.50 -10.07
CA LEU A 181 8.68 -1.96 -10.16
C LEU A 181 7.73 -2.41 -11.27
N VAL A 182 8.16 -3.37 -12.07
CA VAL A 182 7.36 -3.92 -13.16
C VAL A 182 7.24 -5.42 -12.98
N PHE A 183 6.00 -5.90 -12.89
CA PHE A 183 5.64 -7.30 -12.95
C PHE A 183 5.14 -7.67 -14.34
N THR A 184 5.43 -8.89 -14.77
CA THR A 184 4.93 -9.49 -16.01
C THR A 184 4.35 -10.85 -15.70
N CYS A 185 3.13 -11.08 -16.17
CA CYS A 185 2.43 -12.36 -16.13
C CYS A 185 2.48 -13.00 -17.52
N SER A 186 3.28 -14.05 -17.65
CA SER A 186 3.41 -14.81 -18.89
C SER A 186 2.47 -16.01 -18.90
N THR A 187 1.68 -16.16 -19.97
CA THR A 187 0.78 -17.28 -20.21
C THR A 187 0.91 -17.75 -21.65
N GLU A 188 0.77 -19.05 -21.89
CA GLU A 188 0.73 -19.64 -23.24
C GLU A 188 -0.62 -19.37 -23.93
N ASN A 189 -1.65 -19.00 -23.16
CA ASN A 189 -2.99 -18.76 -23.66
C ASN A 189 -3.22 -17.26 -23.93
N GLU A 190 -2.95 -16.81 -25.16
CA GLU A 190 -3.06 -15.39 -25.57
C GLU A 190 -4.45 -14.77 -25.37
N ARG A 191 -5.51 -15.59 -25.38
CA ARG A 191 -6.91 -15.15 -25.21
C ARG A 191 -7.39 -15.20 -23.76
N ALA A 192 -6.51 -15.55 -22.81
CA ALA A 192 -6.86 -15.55 -21.40
C ALA A 192 -6.90 -14.10 -20.86
N ASN A 193 -7.85 -13.84 -19.98
CA ASN A 193 -7.89 -12.60 -19.23
C ASN A 193 -6.94 -12.71 -18.03
N ILE A 194 -6.21 -11.65 -17.72
CA ILE A 194 -5.28 -11.60 -16.58
C ILE A 194 -5.84 -10.71 -15.48
N VAL A 195 -5.76 -11.19 -14.24
CA VAL A 195 -6.09 -10.44 -13.02
C VAL A 195 -4.93 -10.55 -12.04
N TRP A 196 -4.55 -9.43 -11.42
CA TRP A 196 -3.50 -9.38 -10.41
C TRP A 196 -4.07 -9.53 -9.00
N PHE A 197 -3.34 -10.24 -8.16
CA PHE A 197 -3.65 -10.48 -6.77
C PHE A 197 -2.48 -10.04 -5.89
N PHE A 198 -2.81 -9.41 -4.77
CA PHE A 198 -1.90 -9.05 -3.68
C PHE A 198 -2.42 -9.64 -2.38
N ASN A 199 -1.59 -10.44 -1.70
CA ASN A 199 -1.94 -11.14 -0.46
C ASN A 199 -3.29 -11.89 -0.57
N ASN A 200 -3.43 -12.66 -1.65
CA ASN A 200 -4.62 -13.44 -2.01
C ASN A 200 -5.91 -12.65 -2.30
N GLN A 201 -5.87 -11.32 -2.33
CA GLN A 201 -7.00 -10.46 -2.71
C GLN A 201 -6.76 -9.81 -4.07
N PRO A 202 -7.80 -9.48 -4.85
CA PRO A 202 -7.64 -8.71 -6.07
C PRO A 202 -6.86 -7.42 -5.80
N LEU A 203 -5.83 -7.16 -6.59
CA LEU A 203 -4.98 -5.98 -6.40
C LEU A 203 -5.80 -4.71 -6.71
N PRO A 204 -5.97 -3.79 -5.75
CA PRO A 204 -6.62 -2.52 -6.02
C PRO A 204 -5.69 -1.64 -6.86
N LEU A 205 -6.17 -1.19 -8.02
CA LEU A 205 -5.45 -0.22 -8.83
C LEU A 205 -5.57 1.17 -8.19
N THR A 206 -4.45 1.89 -8.12
CA THR A 206 -4.32 3.23 -7.57
C THR A 206 -3.64 4.15 -8.60
N GLU A 207 -3.52 5.45 -8.30
CA GLU A 207 -2.79 6.40 -9.17
C GLU A 207 -1.29 6.06 -9.33
N ARG A 208 -0.73 5.22 -8.44
CA ARG A 208 0.66 4.74 -8.52
C ARG A 208 0.84 3.51 -9.41
N THR A 209 -0.26 2.90 -9.86
CA THR A 209 -0.23 1.65 -10.61
C THR A 209 -0.75 1.84 -12.03
N ASP A 210 -0.05 1.27 -13.00
CA ASP A 210 -0.52 1.18 -14.39
C ASP A 210 -0.54 -0.28 -14.83
N THR A 211 -1.48 -0.63 -15.71
CA THR A 211 -1.52 -1.93 -16.38
C THR A 211 -1.43 -1.79 -17.90
N SER A 212 -0.88 -2.80 -18.57
CA SER A 212 -0.96 -2.89 -20.03
C SER A 212 -2.39 -3.14 -20.50
N GLU A 213 -2.68 -2.92 -21.78
CA GLU A 213 -4.03 -3.12 -22.36
C GLU A 213 -4.59 -4.54 -22.12
N ASN A 214 -3.71 -5.55 -22.11
CA ASN A 214 -4.06 -6.95 -21.85
C ASN A 214 -3.87 -7.38 -20.38
N ASN A 215 -3.58 -6.43 -19.49
CA ASN A 215 -3.26 -6.64 -18.07
C ASN A 215 -2.10 -7.62 -17.78
N GLN A 216 -1.31 -8.03 -18.78
CA GLN A 216 -0.15 -8.91 -18.56
C GLN A 216 1.01 -8.20 -17.85
N THR A 217 1.07 -6.88 -17.90
CA THR A 217 2.10 -6.09 -17.22
C THR A 217 1.44 -5.21 -16.19
N LEU A 218 2.00 -5.21 -14.98
CA LEU A 218 1.63 -4.32 -13.87
C LEU A 218 2.86 -3.51 -13.48
N THR A 219 2.74 -2.18 -13.51
CA THR A 219 3.80 -1.26 -13.12
C THR A 219 3.39 -0.51 -11.86
N ILE A 220 4.23 -0.53 -10.84
CA ILE A 220 4.11 0.31 -9.64
C ILE A 220 5.16 1.41 -9.76
N LYS A 221 4.75 2.65 -10.06
CA LYS A 221 5.66 3.78 -10.38
C LYS A 221 6.51 4.23 -9.20
N SER A 222 5.94 4.20 -8.01
CA SER A 222 6.56 4.65 -6.77
C SER A 222 6.22 3.64 -5.69
N VAL A 223 7.13 2.70 -5.47
CA VAL A 223 6.97 1.62 -4.50
C VAL A 223 7.04 2.16 -3.08
N ARG A 224 6.15 1.67 -2.22
CA ARG A 224 6.08 1.99 -0.79
C ARG A 224 6.19 0.72 0.05
N ARG A 225 6.39 0.88 1.36
CA ARG A 225 6.60 -0.24 2.30
C ARG A 225 5.39 -1.15 2.38
N GLU A 226 4.19 -0.58 2.26
CA GLU A 226 2.92 -1.31 2.24
C GLU A 226 2.74 -2.16 0.98
N ASP A 227 3.52 -1.91 -0.09
CA ASP A 227 3.47 -2.73 -1.30
C ASP A 227 4.24 -4.05 -1.12
N ALA A 228 5.01 -4.22 -0.03
CA ALA A 228 5.70 -5.48 0.27
C ALA A 228 4.68 -6.59 0.59
N GLY A 229 4.88 -7.78 0.00
CA GLY A 229 3.96 -8.90 0.18
C GLY A 229 4.00 -9.90 -0.96
N ILE A 230 2.96 -10.71 -1.07
CA ILE A 230 2.86 -11.80 -2.05
C ILE A 230 2.00 -11.35 -3.22
N TYR A 231 2.58 -11.38 -4.42
CA TYR A 231 1.91 -11.11 -5.69
C TYR A 231 1.68 -12.40 -6.46
N GLN A 232 0.51 -12.50 -7.09
CA GLN A 232 0.17 -13.57 -8.02
C GLN A 232 -0.61 -12.99 -9.18
N CYS A 233 -0.51 -13.60 -10.35
CA CYS A 233 -1.44 -13.36 -11.44
C CYS A 233 -2.34 -14.57 -11.67
N GLU A 234 -3.59 -14.33 -12.02
CA GLU A 234 -4.55 -15.34 -12.42
C GLU A 234 -4.89 -15.15 -13.89
N ALA A 235 -4.61 -16.19 -14.68
CA ALA A 235 -5.15 -16.30 -16.02
C ALA A 235 -6.50 -17.01 -15.93
N TRP A 236 -7.52 -16.45 -16.58
CA TRP A 236 -8.86 -17.03 -16.57
C TRP A 236 -9.57 -16.91 -17.91
N ASN A 237 -10.46 -17.86 -18.15
CA ASN A 237 -11.42 -17.87 -19.24
C ASN A 237 -12.75 -18.46 -18.72
N PRO A 238 -13.84 -18.48 -19.51
CA PRO A 238 -15.14 -18.93 -19.01
C PRO A 238 -15.24 -20.40 -18.59
N ILE A 239 -14.23 -21.24 -18.90
CA ILE A 239 -14.22 -22.67 -18.55
C ILE A 239 -13.19 -23.02 -17.48
N ASP A 240 -12.22 -22.14 -17.20
CA ASP A 240 -11.07 -22.46 -16.38
C ASP A 240 -10.39 -21.20 -15.81
N ALA A 241 -9.74 -21.34 -14.65
CA ALA A 241 -8.91 -20.31 -14.04
C ALA A 241 -7.67 -20.93 -13.37
N ARG A 242 -6.50 -20.30 -13.55
CA ARG A 242 -5.21 -20.77 -13.02
C ARG A 242 -4.38 -19.61 -12.48
N ARG A 243 -3.92 -19.75 -11.24
CA ARG A 243 -3.00 -18.80 -10.58
C ARG A 243 -1.55 -19.19 -10.76
N SER A 244 -0.70 -18.18 -10.88
CA SER A 244 0.75 -18.34 -10.84
C SER A 244 1.23 -18.81 -9.47
N ASN A 245 2.49 -19.26 -9.42
CA ASN A 245 3.18 -19.39 -8.15
C ASN A 245 3.28 -18.02 -7.45
N PRO A 246 3.32 -17.99 -6.10
CA PRO A 246 3.48 -16.74 -5.35
C PRO A 246 4.84 -16.10 -5.61
N PHE A 247 4.84 -14.79 -5.85
CA PHE A 247 6.03 -13.95 -5.93
C PHE A 247 6.12 -13.07 -4.67
N SER A 248 7.17 -13.25 -3.86
CA SER A 248 7.36 -12.46 -2.65
C SER A 248 8.19 -11.20 -2.96
N LEU A 249 7.56 -10.03 -2.89
CA LEU A 249 8.24 -8.74 -3.01
C LEU A 249 8.75 -8.27 -1.65
N MET A 250 10.03 -7.86 -1.61
CA MET A 250 10.59 -7.13 -0.47
C MET A 250 10.89 -5.68 -0.88
N VAL A 251 10.52 -4.74 -0.01
CA VAL A 251 10.80 -3.32 -0.20
C VAL A 251 11.90 -2.89 0.77
N ASN A 252 13.01 -2.40 0.22
CA ASN A 252 14.13 -1.87 0.98
C ASN A 252 13.93 -0.39 1.26
N TYR A 253 14.10 0.02 2.51
CA TYR A 253 13.90 1.40 2.94
C TYR A 253 14.80 1.78 4.12
N GLY A 254 14.93 3.07 4.36
CA GLY A 254 15.64 3.63 5.49
C GLY A 254 17.16 3.41 5.50
N PRO A 255 17.83 3.79 6.61
CA PRO A 255 17.21 4.41 7.79
C PRO A 255 16.59 5.78 7.49
N ASP A 256 15.41 6.06 8.03
CA ASP A 256 14.70 7.33 7.77
C ASP A 256 14.85 8.34 8.90
N THR A 257 14.87 7.83 10.14
CA THR A 257 14.95 8.63 11.35
C THR A 257 15.72 7.85 12.41
N ILE A 258 16.35 8.57 13.33
CA ILE A 258 16.98 7.98 14.51
C ILE A 258 16.29 8.49 15.77
N LYS A 259 15.93 7.55 16.64
CA LYS A 259 15.48 7.83 18.01
C LYS A 259 16.49 7.22 18.98
N ILE A 260 16.80 7.97 20.04
CA ILE A 260 17.66 7.52 21.12
C ILE A 260 16.81 7.51 22.37
N PHE A 261 16.67 6.35 22.98
CA PHE A 261 15.99 6.13 24.24
C PHE A 261 17.04 5.96 25.34
N GLN A 262 16.68 6.33 26.57
CA GLN A 262 17.54 6.16 27.73
C GLN A 262 16.85 5.34 28.80
N SER A 263 17.63 4.57 29.55
CA SER A 263 17.20 3.89 30.77
C SER A 263 18.17 4.22 31.91
N PRO A 264 17.68 4.77 33.04
CA PRO A 264 16.28 5.11 33.32
C PRO A 264 15.74 6.27 32.45
N GLU A 265 14.43 6.27 32.17
CA GLU A 265 13.78 7.29 31.33
C GLU A 265 13.77 8.66 32.04
N SER A 266 14.10 9.72 31.30
CA SER A 266 14.15 11.09 31.79
C SER A 266 13.98 12.07 30.63
N GLU A 267 13.52 13.29 30.93
CA GLU A 267 13.39 14.37 29.93
C GLU A 267 14.75 14.89 29.45
N LYS A 268 15.77 14.79 30.31
CA LYS A 268 17.17 15.12 30.00
C LYS A 268 18.03 13.89 30.17
N ILE A 269 19.10 13.80 29.39
CA ILE A 269 20.07 12.70 29.49
C ILE A 269 21.11 13.06 30.53
N GLU A 270 20.68 12.91 31.78
CA GLU A 270 21.46 13.15 32.98
C GLU A 270 21.59 11.84 33.75
N VAL A 271 22.81 11.48 34.16
CA VAL A 271 23.09 10.27 34.95
C VAL A 271 23.83 10.66 36.22
N GLN A 272 23.43 10.09 37.35
CA GLN A 272 24.13 10.34 38.62
C GLN A 272 25.50 9.66 38.61
N PHE A 273 26.52 10.31 39.18
CA PHE A 273 27.83 9.71 39.37
C PHE A 273 27.72 8.33 40.03
N ASN A 274 28.45 7.35 39.48
CA ASN A 274 28.46 5.94 39.85
C ASN A 274 27.15 5.15 39.60
N ASN A 275 26.15 5.75 38.95
CA ASN A 275 24.96 5.02 38.47
C ASN A 275 25.14 4.54 37.03
N SER A 276 24.28 3.61 36.62
CA SER A 276 24.23 3.11 35.25
C SER A 276 23.34 3.95 34.34
N LEU A 277 23.76 4.15 33.09
CA LEU A 277 22.95 4.72 32.01
C LEU A 277 23.02 3.79 30.80
N THR A 278 21.86 3.41 30.27
CA THR A 278 21.78 2.67 29.00
C THR A 278 21.14 3.56 27.95
N LEU A 279 21.78 3.65 26.78
CA LEU A 279 21.27 4.34 25.60
C LEU A 279 20.94 3.34 24.52
N GLU A 280 19.72 3.39 24.00
CA GLU A 280 19.26 2.55 22.89
C GLU A 280 18.99 3.40 21.66
N CYS A 281 19.69 3.11 20.58
CA CYS A 281 19.49 3.76 19.29
C CYS A 281 18.61 2.90 18.38
N GLN A 282 17.52 3.48 17.89
CA GLN A 282 16.58 2.83 16.99
C GLN A 282 16.45 3.64 15.69
N ALA A 283 16.59 2.94 14.57
CA ALA A 283 16.43 3.47 13.23
C ALA A 283 15.61 2.50 12.37
N PRO A 284 14.33 2.80 12.07
CA PRO A 284 13.50 1.97 11.20
C PRO A 284 14.14 1.82 9.81
N SER A 285 14.40 0.58 9.41
CA SER A 285 15.01 0.27 8.12
C SER A 285 14.81 -1.19 7.74
N ASN A 286 14.73 -1.46 6.44
CA ASN A 286 14.78 -2.81 5.89
C ASN A 286 15.79 -2.85 4.71
N PRO A 287 16.78 -3.75 4.71
CA PRO A 287 17.18 -4.63 5.82
C PRO A 287 17.63 -3.84 7.07
N PRO A 288 17.77 -4.51 8.24
CA PRO A 288 18.24 -3.85 9.46
C PRO A 288 19.57 -3.12 9.27
N VAL A 289 19.73 -2.00 9.98
CA VAL A 289 20.96 -1.19 9.93
C VAL A 289 22.08 -1.76 10.80
N HIS A 290 23.31 -1.39 10.46
CA HIS A 290 24.45 -1.46 11.37
C HIS A 290 24.53 -0.20 12.23
N TYR A 291 24.70 -0.36 13.54
CA TYR A 291 24.81 0.75 14.50
C TYR A 291 26.24 0.94 14.99
N GLU A 292 26.64 2.20 15.13
CA GLU A 292 27.92 2.61 15.72
C GLU A 292 27.70 3.80 16.65
N TRP A 293 28.29 3.74 17.84
CA TRP A 293 28.33 4.85 18.78
C TRP A 293 29.72 5.47 18.78
N HIS A 294 29.78 6.78 18.61
CA HIS A 294 31.02 7.55 18.64
C HIS A 294 30.97 8.60 19.76
N ALA A 295 32.10 8.90 20.41
CA ALA A 295 32.19 9.84 21.53
C ALA A 295 32.94 11.14 21.19
N HIS A 296 32.71 12.16 22.00
CA HIS A 296 33.55 13.36 22.21
C HIS A 296 34.01 14.11 20.94
N ASP A 297 33.12 14.31 19.96
CA ASP A 297 33.39 14.97 18.66
C ASP A 297 34.58 14.38 17.84
N SER A 298 35.31 13.39 18.37
CA SER A 298 36.55 12.83 17.84
C SER A 298 36.34 11.76 16.76
N SER A 299 35.09 11.45 16.42
CA SER A 299 34.71 10.34 15.53
C SER A 299 35.25 8.97 15.98
N GLU A 300 35.69 8.84 17.23
CA GLU A 300 36.20 7.59 17.78
C GLU A 300 35.05 6.61 18.03
N LEU A 301 35.18 5.40 17.48
CA LEU A 301 34.22 4.32 17.68
C LEU A 301 34.35 3.74 19.09
N ILE A 302 33.32 3.92 19.91
CA ILE A 302 33.29 3.43 21.30
C ILE A 302 32.45 2.15 21.47
N HIS A 303 31.45 1.93 20.61
CA HIS A 303 30.60 0.75 20.67
C HIS A 303 29.98 0.43 19.31
N SER A 304 29.90 -0.87 18.97
CA SER A 304 29.16 -1.37 17.81
C SER A 304 27.95 -2.16 18.33
N GLY A 305 26.76 -1.75 17.91
CA GLY A 305 25.49 -2.25 18.45
C GLY A 305 24.49 -1.13 18.71
N SER A 306 23.21 -1.48 18.78
CA SER A 306 22.12 -0.52 19.03
C SER A 306 22.17 0.06 20.44
N THR A 307 22.71 -0.68 21.40
CA THR A 307 22.57 -0.39 22.84
C THR A 307 23.92 -0.15 23.49
N TYR A 308 24.21 1.08 23.89
CA TYR A 308 25.43 1.46 24.60
C TYR A 308 25.15 1.63 26.10
N THR A 309 25.90 0.93 26.94
CA THR A 309 25.70 0.95 28.40
C THR A 309 26.92 1.49 29.12
N ILE A 310 26.71 2.48 29.98
CA ILE A 310 27.67 2.99 30.94
C ILE A 310 27.28 2.42 32.30
N PRO A 311 27.96 1.39 32.83
CA PRO A 311 27.57 0.76 34.09
C PRO A 311 27.86 1.63 35.32
N HIS A 312 28.97 2.38 35.29
CA HIS A 312 29.40 3.28 36.37
C HIS A 312 29.77 4.64 35.77
N ALA A 313 28.83 5.58 35.79
CA ALA A 313 29.07 6.91 35.22
C ALA A 313 30.12 7.71 36.01
N SER A 314 31.06 8.31 35.29
CA SER A 314 32.10 9.20 35.80
C SER A 314 32.09 10.54 35.05
N TRP A 315 32.75 11.57 35.57
CA TRP A 315 32.75 12.90 34.95
C TRP A 315 33.23 12.90 33.49
N GLU A 316 34.18 12.02 33.14
CA GLU A 316 34.70 11.80 31.78
C GLU A 316 33.63 11.35 30.78
N HIS A 317 32.57 10.69 31.26
CA HIS A 317 31.45 10.28 30.41
C HIS A 317 30.55 11.44 30.01
N SER A 318 30.72 12.63 30.61
CA SER A 318 30.00 13.82 30.17
C SER A 318 30.50 14.27 28.81
N GLY A 319 29.59 14.59 27.90
CA GLY A 319 29.97 15.03 26.56
C GLY A 319 28.94 14.67 25.51
N LYS A 320 29.30 14.97 24.26
CA LYS A 320 28.48 14.68 23.10
C LYS A 320 28.83 13.30 22.54
N TYR A 321 27.80 12.51 22.29
CA TYR A 321 27.87 11.19 21.68
C TYR A 321 27.02 11.19 20.42
N THR A 322 27.40 10.36 19.46
CA THR A 322 26.71 10.26 18.18
C THR A 322 26.37 8.80 17.92
N CYS A 323 25.09 8.50 17.75
CA CYS A 323 24.70 7.21 17.16
C CYS A 323 24.66 7.36 15.64
N TRP A 324 25.32 6.45 14.94
CA TRP A 324 25.25 6.24 13.49
C TRP A 324 24.43 4.99 13.18
N ALA A 325 23.60 5.08 12.15
CA ALA A 325 22.84 3.96 11.59
C ALA A 325 23.10 3.87 10.09
N ARG A 326 23.60 2.74 9.60
CA ARG A 326 23.97 2.51 8.20
C ARG A 326 23.23 1.31 7.61
N ASN A 327 22.50 1.51 6.51
CA ASN A 327 21.94 0.42 5.72
C ASN A 327 22.81 0.20 4.46
N ASN A 328 23.44 -0.97 4.38
CA ASN A 328 24.37 -1.26 3.29
C ASN A 328 23.69 -1.64 1.96
N VAL A 329 22.38 -1.89 1.95
CA VAL A 329 21.58 -2.17 0.75
C VAL A 329 21.06 -0.88 0.14
N THR A 330 20.46 0.00 0.94
CA THR A 330 20.00 1.32 0.48
C THR A 330 21.14 2.35 0.38
N LYS A 331 22.33 2.04 0.89
CA LYS A 331 23.47 2.97 0.97
C LYS A 331 23.15 4.26 1.74
N LEU A 332 22.07 4.27 2.52
CA LEU A 332 21.72 5.39 3.38
C LEU A 332 22.42 5.26 4.73
N SER A 333 22.85 6.39 5.26
CA SER A 333 23.43 6.51 6.59
C SER A 333 22.85 7.75 7.25
N LEU A 334 22.44 7.62 8.50
CA LEU A 334 21.98 8.72 9.35
C LEU A 334 22.78 8.73 10.64
N SER A 335 22.83 9.89 11.28
CA SER A 335 23.38 10.02 12.63
C SER A 335 22.56 10.96 13.49
N LYS A 336 22.63 10.76 14.80
CA LYS A 336 21.97 11.62 15.79
C LYS A 336 22.87 11.84 16.99
N ASN A 337 23.05 13.11 17.32
CA ASN A 337 23.84 13.53 18.45
C ASN A 337 22.99 13.53 19.73
N ILE A 338 23.66 13.26 20.83
CA ILE A 338 23.09 13.26 22.16
C ILE A 338 24.14 13.77 23.14
N THR A 339 23.73 14.49 24.19
CA THR A 339 24.67 15.00 25.20
C THR A 339 24.36 14.34 26.52
N ILE A 340 25.34 13.60 27.05
CA ILE A 340 25.28 13.00 28.38
C ILE A 340 25.85 14.02 29.36
N LYS A 341 25.14 14.24 30.47
CA LYS A 341 25.63 15.05 31.58
C LYS A 341 25.66 14.20 32.84
N VAL A 342 26.85 13.96 33.38
CA VAL A 342 26.96 13.34 34.70
C VAL A 342 26.67 14.40 35.75
N ILE A 343 25.87 14.05 36.76
CA ILE A 343 25.46 14.95 37.85
C ILE A 343 25.80 14.33 39.20
N ASP A 344 26.01 15.19 40.20
CA ASP A 344 26.07 14.77 41.61
C ASP A 344 24.84 15.28 42.35
N LYS A 345 24.05 14.33 42.87
CA LYS A 345 22.83 14.62 43.64
C LYS A 345 23.14 15.31 44.97
N TYR A 346 24.37 15.19 45.48
CA TYR A 346 24.78 15.80 46.76
C TYR A 346 25.25 17.26 46.64
N LEU A 347 25.60 17.72 45.44
CA LEU A 347 26.00 19.11 45.18
C LEU A 347 24.82 20.00 44.74
N GLY A 348 23.76 19.43 44.13
CA GLY A 348 22.57 20.18 43.70
C GLY A 348 21.68 20.72 44.83
N GLY A 349 21.85 20.24 46.06
CA GLY A 349 21.12 20.70 47.25
C GLY A 349 21.91 21.64 48.17
N ARG A 350 23.22 21.78 47.95
CA ARG A 350 24.04 22.73 48.70
C ARG A 350 24.18 23.96 47.82
N LYS A 351 23.37 25.00 48.09
CA LYS A 351 23.85 26.37 47.87
C LYS A 351 25.18 26.43 48.61
N GLY A 352 26.29 26.26 47.89
CA GLY A 352 27.60 26.57 48.42
C GLY A 352 27.45 27.98 48.94
N SER A 353 27.54 28.16 50.25
CA SER A 353 27.66 29.47 50.86
C SER A 353 29.01 30.01 50.41
N SER A 354 29.07 30.49 49.17
CA SER A 354 30.06 31.45 48.77
C SER A 354 29.93 32.58 49.78
N LEU A 355 30.89 32.68 50.69
CA LEU A 355 31.00 33.81 51.58
C LEU A 355 30.98 35.06 50.70
N SER A 356 30.11 36.02 51.03
CA SER A 356 30.09 37.33 50.36
C SER A 356 31.53 37.87 50.32
N ALA A 357 31.90 38.57 49.24
CA ALA A 357 33.20 39.23 49.17
C ALA A 357 33.51 40.05 50.44
N GLY A 358 32.49 40.62 51.08
CA GLY A 358 32.62 41.31 52.37
C GLY A 358 32.96 40.40 53.56
N ALA A 359 32.50 39.15 53.57
CA ALA A 359 32.84 38.18 54.61
C ALA A 359 34.27 37.63 54.44
N ILE A 360 34.74 37.47 53.20
CA ILE A 360 36.14 37.11 52.91
C ILE A 360 37.07 38.24 53.34
N ILE A 361 36.74 39.50 52.98
CA ILE A 361 37.49 40.68 53.42
C ILE A 361 37.50 40.77 54.96
N GLY A 362 36.37 40.51 55.63
CA GLY A 362 36.27 40.53 57.09
C GLY A 362 37.17 39.48 57.76
N ILE A 363 37.25 38.26 57.23
CA ILE A 363 38.11 37.20 57.76
C ILE A 363 39.59 37.55 57.59
N VAL A 364 39.99 38.07 56.43
CA VAL A 364 41.38 38.48 56.16
C VAL A 364 41.81 39.64 57.05
N ILE A 365 40.93 40.63 57.26
CA ILE A 365 41.20 41.75 58.18
C ILE A 365 41.28 41.24 59.63
N GLY A 366 40.40 40.33 60.04
CA GLY A 366 40.40 39.74 61.38
C GLY A 366 41.69 38.99 61.70
N GLU A 367 42.18 38.17 60.76
CA GLU A 367 43.47 37.47 60.85
C GLU A 367 44.65 38.46 60.97
N LEU A 368 44.69 39.50 60.13
CA LEU A 368 45.75 40.51 60.16
C LEU A 368 45.76 41.30 61.48
N VAL A 369 44.59 41.69 61.99
CA VAL A 369 44.47 42.38 63.29
C VAL A 369 44.88 41.45 64.44
N GLY A 370 44.49 40.17 64.37
CA GLY A 370 44.91 39.15 65.33
C GLY A 370 46.43 39.01 65.39
N ILE A 371 47.10 38.93 64.24
CA ILE A 371 48.56 38.85 64.18
C ILE A 371 49.23 40.10 64.77
N VAL A 372 48.71 41.30 64.48
CA VAL A 372 49.24 42.55 65.03
C VAL A 372 49.07 42.61 66.56
N LEU A 373 47.91 42.20 67.08
CA LEU A 373 47.65 42.18 68.52
C LEU A 373 48.52 41.15 69.24
N ILE A 374 48.70 39.96 68.66
CA ILE A 374 49.60 38.93 69.20
C ILE A 374 51.05 39.43 69.17
N GLY A 375 51.49 40.06 68.07
CA GLY A 375 52.81 40.69 67.98
C GLY A 375 53.02 41.78 69.02
N ALA A 376 52.03 42.66 69.23
CA ALA A 376 52.08 43.70 70.25
C ALA A 376 52.10 43.13 71.68
N LEU A 377 51.36 42.05 71.94
CA LEU A 377 51.36 41.36 73.22
C LEU A 377 52.73 40.72 73.50
N ILE A 378 53.33 40.05 72.50
CA ILE A 378 54.68 39.49 72.60
C ILE A 378 55.71 40.59 72.83
N TYR A 379 55.61 41.70 72.09
CA TYR A 379 56.47 42.87 72.27
C TYR A 379 56.35 43.47 73.69
N PHE A 380 55.12 43.61 74.18
CA PHE A 380 54.87 44.12 75.53
C PHE A 380 55.40 43.17 76.61
N LEU A 381 55.23 41.85 76.44
CA LEU A 381 55.81 40.85 77.32
C LEU A 381 57.35 40.85 77.27
N PHE A 382 57.94 41.09 76.10
CA PHE A 382 59.38 41.22 75.94
C PHE A 382 59.92 42.47 76.65
N ILE A 383 59.28 43.63 76.50
CA ILE A 383 59.62 44.85 77.25
C ILE A 383 59.44 44.66 78.76
N ARG A 384 58.39 43.96 79.20
CA ARG A 384 58.18 43.70 80.63
C ARG A 384 59.25 42.77 81.20
N LYS A 385 59.81 41.87 80.38
CA LYS A 385 60.93 40.98 80.74
C LYS A 385 62.26 41.74 80.80
N THR A 386 62.52 42.68 79.88
CA THR A 386 63.73 43.52 79.91
C THR A 386 63.67 44.64 80.96
N GLY A 387 62.48 45.18 81.25
CA GLY A 387 62.25 46.12 82.35
C GLY A 387 62.40 45.50 83.75
N ARG A 388 62.20 44.18 83.89
CA ARG A 388 62.53 43.43 85.12
C ARG A 388 64.02 43.20 85.29
N PHE A 389 64.76 43.05 84.20
CA PHE A 389 66.23 42.92 84.22
C PHE A 389 66.92 44.24 84.62
N SER A 390 66.36 45.39 84.21
CA SER A 390 66.92 46.70 84.59
C SER A 390 66.71 47.06 86.07
N LYS A 391 65.62 46.60 86.71
CA LYS A 391 65.39 46.82 88.16
C LYS A 391 66.22 45.91 89.08
N HIS A 392 66.66 44.74 88.62
CA HIS A 392 67.53 43.87 89.43
C HIS A 392 69.00 44.32 89.44
N HIS A 393 69.44 45.11 88.45
CA HIS A 393 70.82 45.61 88.41
C HIS A 393 71.03 46.94 89.18
N LEU A 394 69.97 47.55 89.71
CA LEU A 394 70.00 48.83 90.44
C LEU A 394 69.71 48.72 91.96
N LEU A 395 69.51 47.50 92.49
CA LEU A 395 69.37 47.24 93.93
C LEU A 395 70.51 46.40 94.53
N GLU A 396 71.53 46.05 93.74
CA GLU A 396 72.75 45.36 94.19
C GLU A 396 74.01 46.24 94.03
N LYS A 397 73.85 47.55 94.31
CA LYS A 397 74.98 48.50 94.44
C LYS A 397 74.81 49.45 95.63
N LYS A 398 74.11 48.98 96.67
CA LYS A 398 73.87 49.73 97.91
C LYS A 398 74.01 48.83 99.14
N HIS A 399 75.11 48.08 99.24
CA HIS A 399 75.68 47.55 100.48
C HIS A 399 77.03 46.89 100.17
N SER A 400 78.10 47.69 100.10
CA SER A 400 79.39 47.38 100.70
C SER A 400 80.26 48.62 100.60
N ALA A 401 80.92 48.93 101.71
CA ALA A 401 81.97 49.91 101.87
C ALA A 401 83.20 49.58 101.01
#